data_AF-A0A3B9RPT7-F1
#
_entry.id   AF-A0A3B9RPT7-F1
#
_cell.length_a   1.000
_cell.length_b   1.000
_cell.length_c   1.000
_cell.angle_alpha   90.00
_cell.angle_beta   90.00
_cell.angle_gamma   90.00
#
_symmetry.space_group_name_H-M   'P 1'
#
loop_
_entity.id
_entity.type
_entity.pdbx_description
1 polymer ?
#
loop_
_entity_poly.entity_id
_entity_poly.type
_entity_poly.pdbx_seq_one_letter_code
_entity_poly.pdbx_strand_id
1 'polypeptide(L)'
;MDAMAKHDIPVSDKLVRDTILTANDGYESMKQLIMTKKLPTAIFCGNDTVAMGVMKALDEAGISVPQDTSIVGFDNIDTSVYLKPTLTTIDIPKKELGRLAVKVLLDRLSSNRQYSIRVTIPFSLLVRGSCRAITR
;
A
#
# COMPACT_ATOMS: atom_id res chain seq x y z
N MET A 1 11.36 4.56 1.32
CA MET A 1 12.09 5.13 2.49
C MET A 1 12.48 6.58 2.25
N ASP A 2 12.80 6.98 1.01
CA ASP A 2 13.18 8.36 0.63
C ASP A 2 12.24 9.46 1.15
N ALA A 3 10.91 9.24 1.08
CA ALA A 3 9.94 10.21 1.59
C ALA A 3 10.07 10.42 3.12
N MET A 4 10.32 9.36 3.89
CA MET A 4 10.54 9.45 5.34
C MET A 4 11.83 10.21 5.64
N ALA A 5 12.91 9.89 4.92
CA ALA A 5 14.20 10.56 5.07
C ALA A 5 14.12 12.06 4.74
N LYS A 6 13.38 12.44 3.70
CA LYS A 6 13.14 13.85 3.33
C LYS A 6 12.40 14.65 4.42
N HIS A 7 11.67 13.97 5.29
CA HIS A 7 10.90 14.57 6.39
C HIS A 7 11.50 14.27 7.76
N ASP A 8 12.75 13.80 7.82
CA ASP A 8 13.47 13.46 9.06
C ASP A 8 12.71 12.45 9.96
N ILE A 9 11.93 11.56 9.35
CA ILE A 9 11.22 10.49 10.04
C ILE A 9 12.11 9.24 10.04
N PRO A 10 12.55 8.76 11.21
CA PRO A 10 13.41 7.58 11.29
C PRO A 10 12.61 6.32 10.93
N VAL A 11 13.20 5.49 10.07
CA VAL A 11 12.68 4.16 9.77
C VAL A 11 13.25 3.18 10.80
N SER A 12 12.37 2.58 11.60
CA SER A 12 12.75 1.55 12.56
C SER A 12 12.47 0.17 11.96
N ASP A 13 13.50 -0.66 11.77
CA ASP A 13 13.36 -2.04 11.26
C ASP A 13 12.37 -2.87 12.07
N LYS A 14 12.20 -2.55 13.37
CA LYS A 14 11.21 -3.20 14.24
C LYS A 14 9.75 -2.98 13.81
N LEU A 15 9.47 -1.94 13.02
CA LEU A 15 8.15 -1.61 12.49
C LEU A 15 7.98 -2.02 11.02
N VAL A 16 9.05 -2.48 10.37
CA VAL A 16 9.02 -2.99 9.00
C VAL A 16 8.68 -4.47 9.05
N ARG A 17 7.75 -4.91 8.21
CA ARG A 17 7.36 -6.31 8.05
C ARG A 17 7.41 -6.64 6.57
N ASP A 18 8.31 -7.53 6.21
CA ASP A 18 8.36 -8.08 4.86
C ASP A 18 7.20 -9.03 4.68
N THR A 19 6.45 -8.84 3.60
CA THR A 19 5.32 -9.70 3.26
C THR A 19 5.40 -10.18 1.83
N ILE A 20 4.86 -11.36 1.57
CA ILE A 20 4.66 -11.92 0.23
C ILE A 20 3.38 -11.38 -0.44
N LEU A 21 2.86 -10.24 0.04
CA LEU A 21 1.72 -9.50 -0.53
C LEU A 21 0.36 -10.23 -0.50
N THR A 22 0.15 -11.09 0.50
CA THR A 22 -1.13 -11.77 0.75
C THR A 22 -1.87 -11.23 1.98
N ALA A 23 -3.18 -11.46 2.05
CA ALA A 23 -3.98 -11.03 3.18
C ALA A 23 -3.61 -11.77 4.47
N ASN A 24 -3.36 -13.09 4.39
CA ASN A 24 -2.97 -13.89 5.54
C ASN A 24 -1.65 -13.39 6.16
N ASP A 25 -0.69 -13.03 5.32
CA ASP A 25 0.61 -12.54 5.77
C ASP A 25 0.50 -11.14 6.42
N GLY A 26 -0.32 -10.25 5.84
CA GLY A 26 -0.65 -8.97 6.47
C GLY A 26 -1.32 -9.14 7.84
N TYR A 27 -2.23 -10.10 7.97
CA TYR A 27 -2.90 -10.44 9.22
C TYR A 27 -1.92 -10.95 10.29
N GLU A 28 -1.10 -11.96 9.96
CA GLU A 28 -0.13 -12.53 10.92
C GLU A 28 0.96 -11.53 11.32
N SER A 29 1.49 -10.78 10.35
CA SER A 29 2.47 -9.72 10.60
C SER A 29 1.93 -8.64 11.54
N MET A 30 0.67 -8.26 11.36
CA MET A 30 0.02 -7.27 12.22
C MET A 30 -0.23 -7.82 13.63
N LYS A 31 -0.68 -9.08 13.77
CA LYS A 31 -0.82 -9.72 15.09
C LYS A 31 0.47 -9.71 15.88
N GLN A 32 1.59 -10.07 15.24
CA GLN A 32 2.90 -10.02 15.87
C GLN A 32 3.26 -8.59 16.31
N LEU A 33 2.95 -7.58 15.48
CA LEU A 33 3.20 -6.19 15.83
C LEU A 33 2.34 -5.72 17.01
N ILE A 34 1.06 -6.10 17.08
CA ILE A 34 0.16 -5.77 18.19
C ILE A 34 0.72 -6.30 19.52
N MET A 35 1.29 -7.51 19.52
CA MET A 35 1.89 -8.11 20.73
C MET A 35 3.07 -7.31 21.29
N THR A 36 3.74 -6.50 20.48
CA THR A 36 4.84 -5.63 20.95
C THR A 36 4.36 -4.44 21.78
N LYS A 37 3.04 -4.17 21.81
CA LYS A 37 2.40 -3.01 22.45
C LYS A 37 2.94 -1.66 21.97
N LYS A 38 3.60 -1.62 20.81
CA LYS A 38 4.15 -0.41 20.17
C LYS A 38 3.50 -0.21 18.81
N LEU A 39 2.22 0.17 18.84
CA LEU A 39 1.46 0.41 17.62
C LEU A 39 1.86 1.76 16.98
N PRO A 40 2.24 1.81 15.69
CA PRO A 40 2.49 3.07 15.00
C PRO A 40 1.18 3.86 14.82
N THR A 41 1.29 5.18 14.64
CA THR A 41 0.14 6.04 14.33
C THR A 41 -0.39 5.81 12.91
N ALA A 42 0.44 5.31 11.99
CA ALA A 42 0.03 4.96 10.65
C ALA A 42 0.78 3.73 10.12
N ILE A 43 0.13 2.99 9.23
CA ILE A 43 0.64 1.80 8.55
C ILE A 43 0.49 2.00 7.05
N PHE A 44 1.58 1.81 6.32
CA PHE A 44 1.58 1.74 4.86
C PHE A 44 1.70 0.28 4.43
N CYS A 45 0.70 -0.22 3.71
CA CYS A 45 0.66 -1.60 3.23
C CYS A 45 1.16 -1.68 1.78
N GLY A 46 1.94 -2.72 1.46
CA GLY A 46 2.49 -2.92 0.12
C GLY A 46 1.44 -3.13 -0.97
N ASN A 47 0.25 -3.59 -0.61
CA ASN A 47 -0.95 -3.56 -1.43
C ASN A 47 -2.24 -3.56 -0.60
N ASP A 48 -3.38 -3.39 -1.26
CA ASP A 48 -4.70 -3.42 -0.66
C ASP A 48 -5.03 -4.80 -0.05
N THR A 49 -4.51 -5.89 -0.63
CA THR A 49 -4.73 -7.24 -0.12
C THR A 49 -4.08 -7.46 1.25
N VAL A 50 -2.85 -6.97 1.44
CA VAL A 50 -2.17 -6.93 2.75
C VAL A 50 -2.94 -6.03 3.71
N ALA A 51 -3.41 -4.86 3.24
CA ALA A 51 -4.20 -3.94 4.07
C ALA A 51 -5.48 -4.61 4.60
N MET A 52 -6.16 -5.44 3.81
CA MET A 52 -7.32 -6.22 4.28
C MET A 52 -6.96 -7.11 5.46
N GLY A 53 -5.83 -7.82 5.39
CA GLY A 53 -5.34 -8.67 6.49
C GLY A 53 -4.99 -7.88 7.74
N VAL A 54 -4.27 -6.76 7.55
CA VAL A 54 -3.91 -5.83 8.64
C VAL A 54 -5.16 -5.30 9.34
N MET A 55 -6.15 -4.83 8.57
CA MET A 55 -7.43 -4.33 9.11
C MET A 55 -8.17 -5.41 9.90
N LYS A 56 -8.17 -6.65 9.41
CA LYS A 56 -8.79 -7.78 10.11
C LYS A 56 -8.12 -8.05 11.47
N ALA A 57 -6.79 -8.05 11.54
CA ALA A 57 -6.06 -8.25 12.78
C ALA A 57 -6.29 -7.13 13.81
N LEU A 58 -6.39 -5.88 13.33
CA LEU A 58 -6.69 -4.73 14.18
C LEU A 58 -8.11 -4.77 14.75
N ASP A 59 -9.09 -5.10 13.90
CA ASP A 59 -10.49 -5.26 14.29
C ASP A 59 -10.66 -6.33 15.38
N GLU A 60 -10.02 -7.49 15.22
CA GLU A 60 -10.05 -8.56 16.23
C GLU A 60 -9.35 -8.19 17.55
N ALA A 61 -8.38 -7.28 17.49
CA ALA A 61 -7.71 -6.74 18.67
C ALA A 61 -8.46 -5.55 19.29
N GLY A 62 -9.61 -5.14 18.74
CA GLY A 62 -10.37 -3.97 19.21
C GLY A 62 -9.67 -2.64 18.93
N ILE A 63 -8.74 -2.60 17.98
CA ILE A 63 -8.00 -1.39 17.60
C ILE A 63 -8.72 -0.74 16.43
N SER A 64 -9.18 0.49 16.64
CA SER A 64 -10.03 1.20 15.69
C SER A 64 -9.22 1.86 14.58
N VAL A 65 -9.64 1.65 13.33
CA VAL A 65 -9.12 2.35 12.15
C VAL A 65 -10.21 3.32 11.67
N PRO A 66 -9.91 4.62 11.45
CA PRO A 66 -8.62 5.28 11.58
C PRO A 66 -8.37 5.90 12.98
N GLN A 67 -9.07 5.46 14.03
CA GLN A 67 -9.06 6.18 15.29
C GLN A 67 -7.75 6.08 16.06
N ASP A 68 -7.24 4.85 16.19
CA ASP A 68 -6.05 4.50 16.96
C ASP A 68 -4.80 4.37 16.08
N THR A 69 -5.02 3.98 14.82
CA THR A 69 -4.00 3.91 13.77
C THR A 69 -4.62 4.13 12.40
N SER A 70 -3.90 4.80 11.49
CA SER A 70 -4.31 5.03 10.11
C SER A 70 -3.71 4.01 9.16
N ILE A 71 -4.40 3.70 8.06
CA ILE A 71 -3.96 2.74 7.05
C ILE A 71 -4.05 3.35 5.65
N VAL A 72 -2.97 3.18 4.89
CA VAL A 72 -2.93 3.43 3.44
C VAL A 72 -2.50 2.15 2.72
N GLY A 73 -3.29 1.75 1.73
CA GLY A 73 -3.01 0.65 0.83
C GLY A 73 -2.40 1.11 -0.50
N PHE A 74 -2.35 0.18 -1.45
CA PHE A 74 -1.76 0.36 -2.77
C PHE A 74 -2.43 -0.63 -3.75
N ASP A 75 -2.78 -0.19 -4.96
CA ASP A 75 -3.39 -0.91 -6.10
C ASP A 75 -4.82 -0.48 -6.44
N ASN A 76 -5.58 0.06 -5.48
CA ASN A 76 -7.01 0.34 -5.64
C ASN A 76 -7.79 -0.85 -6.25
N ILE A 77 -7.78 -2.00 -5.56
CA ILE A 77 -8.58 -3.16 -5.98
C ILE A 77 -10.07 -2.90 -5.72
N ASP A 78 -10.95 -3.57 -6.47
CA ASP A 78 -12.40 -3.35 -6.37
C ASP A 78 -12.96 -3.58 -4.97
N THR A 79 -12.36 -4.50 -4.19
CA THR A 79 -12.80 -4.79 -2.82
C THR A 79 -12.46 -3.67 -1.83
N SER A 80 -11.50 -2.78 -2.15
CA SER A 80 -11.00 -1.75 -1.23
C SER A 80 -12.06 -0.73 -0.80
N VAL A 81 -13.07 -0.47 -1.64
CA VAL A 81 -14.19 0.44 -1.33
C VAL A 81 -15.25 -0.19 -0.42
N TYR A 82 -15.25 -1.52 -0.26
CA TYR A 82 -16.22 -2.24 0.56
C TYR A 82 -15.66 -2.61 1.95
N LEU A 83 -14.39 -2.28 2.22
CA LEU A 83 -13.80 -2.41 3.54
C LEU A 83 -14.43 -1.42 4.51
N LYS A 84 -14.35 -1.74 5.81
CA LYS A 84 -14.87 -0.89 6.88
C LYS A 84 -13.73 -0.55 7.87
N PRO A 85 -13.28 0.71 7.93
CA PRO A 85 -13.61 1.83 7.03
C PRO A 85 -13.15 1.61 5.58
N THR A 86 -13.63 2.43 4.64
CA THR A 86 -13.19 2.36 3.24
C THR A 86 -11.71 2.69 3.11
N LEU A 87 -10.96 1.90 2.34
CA LEU A 87 -9.50 1.97 2.34
C LEU A 87 -8.98 3.13 1.47
N THR A 88 -8.21 4.02 2.09
CA THR A 88 -7.35 4.99 1.40
C THR A 88 -6.23 4.25 0.69
N THR A 89 -6.03 4.48 -0.60
CA THR A 89 -5.11 3.67 -1.42
C THR A 89 -4.54 4.47 -2.59
N ILE A 90 -3.43 3.98 -3.16
CA ILE A 90 -2.84 4.50 -4.39
C ILE A 90 -3.45 3.76 -5.59
N ASP A 91 -4.11 4.49 -6.47
CA ASP A 91 -4.63 3.99 -7.73
C ASP A 91 -3.55 3.99 -8.80
N ILE A 92 -3.25 2.78 -9.30
CA ILE A 92 -2.37 2.59 -10.43
C ILE A 92 -3.23 2.33 -11.66
N PRO A 93 -3.02 3.05 -12.77
CA PRO A 93 -3.73 2.83 -14.03
C PRO A 93 -3.22 1.55 -14.73
N LYS A 94 -3.52 0.39 -14.14
CA LYS A 94 -3.05 -0.96 -14.55
C LYS A 94 -3.33 -1.26 -16.02
N LYS A 95 -4.51 -0.85 -16.52
CA LYS A 95 -4.89 -1.01 -17.92
C LYS A 95 -3.99 -0.22 -18.87
N GLU A 96 -3.70 1.03 -18.53
CA GLU A 96 -2.83 1.89 -19.34
C GLU A 96 -1.38 1.43 -19.29
N LEU A 97 -0.92 0.97 -18.12
CA LEU A 97 0.38 0.34 -17.95
C LEU A 97 0.56 -0.87 -18.87
N GLY A 98 -0.40 -1.80 -18.89
CA GLY A 98 -0.38 -2.95 -19.78
C GLY A 98 -0.41 -2.54 -21.27
N ARG A 99 -1.27 -1.60 -21.63
CA ARG A 99 -1.37 -1.08 -23.01
C ARG A 99 -0.06 -0.48 -23.49
N LEU A 100 0.58 0.35 -22.67
CA LEU A 100 1.86 0.98 -22.99
C LEU A 100 3.00 -0.05 -23.04
N ALA A 101 3.03 -1.03 -22.12
CA ALA A 101 4.03 -2.10 -22.16
C ALA A 101 3.99 -2.87 -23.48
N VAL A 102 2.80 -3.28 -23.93
CA VAL A 102 2.62 -3.96 -25.23
C VAL A 102 3.00 -3.04 -26.39
N LYS A 103 2.60 -1.77 -26.35
CA LYS A 103 2.97 -0.79 -27.38
C LYS A 103 4.50 -0.64 -27.51
N VAL A 104 5.20 -0.53 -26.38
CA VAL A 104 6.66 -0.42 -26.33
C VAL A 104 7.35 -1.68 -26.88
N LEU A 105 6.78 -2.85 -26.62
CA LEU A 105 7.28 -4.13 -27.17
C LEU A 105 7.11 -4.20 -28.69
N LEU A 106 5.91 -3.87 -29.20
CA LEU A 106 5.63 -3.91 -30.64
C LEU A 106 6.48 -2.89 -31.41
N ASP A 107 6.66 -1.69 -30.86
CA ASP A 107 7.59 -0.69 -31.39
C ASP A 107 9.01 -1.25 -31.49
N ARG A 108 9.50 -1.92 -30.43
CA ARG A 108 10.84 -2.52 -30.42
C ARG A 108 11.03 -3.56 -31.53
N LEU A 109 10.04 -4.42 -31.73
CA LEU A 109 10.08 -5.48 -32.73
C LEU A 109 10.03 -4.92 -34.16
N SER A 110 9.17 -3.93 -34.40
CA SER A 110 8.96 -3.36 -35.74
C SER A 110 10.10 -2.43 -36.18
N SER A 111 10.69 -1.66 -35.27
CA SER A 111 11.75 -0.70 -35.60
C SER A 111 13.16 -1.23 -35.33
N ASN A 112 13.30 -2.49 -34.89
CA ASN A 112 14.56 -3.09 -34.42
C ASN A 112 15.30 -2.21 -33.38
N ARG A 113 14.54 -1.56 -32.48
CA ARG A 113 15.09 -0.63 -31.48
C ARG A 113 16.00 -1.35 -30.48
N GLN A 114 17.26 -0.93 -30.40
CA GLN A 114 18.28 -1.53 -29.53
C GLN A 114 18.37 -0.89 -28.14
N TYR A 115 17.96 0.38 -27.99
CA TYR A 115 18.02 1.10 -26.72
C TYR A 115 16.74 0.92 -25.89
N SER A 116 16.86 0.96 -24.56
CA SER A 116 15.72 0.92 -23.64
C SER A 116 14.99 2.26 -23.57
N ILE A 117 13.68 2.23 -23.35
CA ILE A 117 12.89 3.43 -23.07
C ILE A 117 12.23 3.32 -21.70
N ARG A 118 12.17 4.45 -20.99
CA ARG A 118 11.46 4.58 -19.73
C ARG A 118 10.16 5.33 -19.97
N VAL A 119 9.05 4.70 -19.60
CA VAL A 119 7.72 5.31 -19.64
C VAL A 119 7.27 5.53 -18.19
N THR A 120 6.82 6.73 -17.89
CA THR A 120 6.25 7.09 -16.58
C THR A 120 4.77 7.37 -16.76
N ILE A 121 3.95 6.75 -15.90
CA ILE A 121 2.50 6.90 -15.91
C ILE A 121 2.10 7.53 -14.58
N PRO A 122 1.27 8.58 -14.58
CA PRO A 122 0.79 9.17 -13.34
C PRO A 122 -0.09 8.18 -12.57
N PHE A 123 0.03 8.21 -11.25
CA PHE A 123 -0.84 7.52 -10.30
C PHE A 123 -1.63 8.56 -9.50
N SER A 124 -2.68 8.13 -8.82
CA SER A 124 -3.50 9.02 -7.97
C SER A 124 -3.62 8.46 -6.56
N LEU A 125 -3.60 9.33 -5.55
CA LEU A 125 -3.98 8.96 -4.19
C LEU A 125 -5.49 9.11 -4.04
N LEU A 126 -6.16 8.02 -3.66
CA LEU A 126 -7.59 8.00 -3.35
C LEU A 126 -7.79 8.06 -1.84
N VAL A 127 -8.05 9.27 -1.31
CA VAL A 127 -8.32 9.48 0.11
C VAL A 127 -9.73 8.99 0.46
N ARG A 128 -9.83 8.09 1.44
CA ARG A 128 -11.09 7.48 1.92
C ARG A 128 -11.14 7.43 3.45
N GLY A 129 -11.89 6.51 4.04
CA GLY A 129 -12.17 6.47 5.48
C GLY A 129 -11.05 5.92 6.37
N SER A 130 -10.04 5.23 5.84
CA SER A 130 -9.03 4.54 6.66
C SER A 130 -7.84 5.39 7.10
N CYS A 131 -7.74 6.65 6.71
CA CYS A 131 -6.57 7.48 7.00
C CYS A 131 -6.98 8.87 7.51
N ARG A 132 -6.36 9.31 8.61
CA ARG A 132 -6.48 10.67 9.14
C ARG A 132 -5.23 11.06 9.91
N ALA A 133 -5.10 12.35 10.22
CA ALA A 133 -4.09 12.79 11.17
C ALA A 133 -4.41 12.23 12.58
N ILE A 134 -3.44 11.57 13.19
CA ILE A 134 -3.49 11.09 14.58
C ILE A 134 -2.38 11.80 15.34
N THR A 135 -2.77 12.64 16.29
CA THR A 135 -1.87 13.25 17.28
C THR A 135 -1.81 12.38 18.52
N ARG A 136 -0.59 12.09 18.99
CA ARG A 136 -0.30 11.46 20.28
C ARG A 136 0.56 12.40 21.12
#